data_AF-A0A0C1F5Y6-F1
#
_entry.id   AF-A0A0C1F5Y6-F1
#
_cell.length_a   1.000
_cell.length_b   1.000
_cell.length_c   1.000
_cell.angle_alpha   90.00
_cell.angle_beta   90.00
_cell.angle_gamma   90.00
#
_symmetry.space_group_name_H-M   'P 1'
#
loop_
_entity.id
_entity.type
_entity.pdbx_description
1 polymer ?
#
loop_
_entity_poly.entity_id
_entity_poly.type
_entity_poly.pdbx_seq_one_letter_code
_entity_poly.pdbx_strand_id
1 'polypeptide(L)'
;MKKLLLVSLIMPFFFGCSDNGFNNKNPYIPNYAFTLDLNMNLPAYSILQYPSNAVYYSGVGAKGIFVFNTGSGYNAFDAACPNQALSTCSTMTLKGINVLCSCDSKEYSLFTGQAQGGAQYPLKQYRVEVNGNVLRVYN
;
A
#
# COMPACT_ATOMS: atom_id res chain seq x y z
N MET A 1 56.21 -28.74 30.50
CA MET A 1 56.39 -28.32 29.08
C MET A 1 55.42 -29.18 28.28
N LYS A 2 54.48 -28.75 27.43
CA LYS A 2 54.20 -27.52 26.69
C LYS A 2 52.67 -27.36 26.59
N LYS A 3 52.25 -26.10 26.47
CA LYS A 3 50.88 -25.60 26.24
C LYS A 3 50.34 -26.03 24.87
N LEU A 4 49.01 -26.06 24.72
CA LEU A 4 48.20 -25.63 23.56
C LEU A 4 46.73 -26.02 23.88
N LEU A 5 45.90 -25.19 24.52
CA LEU A 5 45.10 -24.10 23.92
C LEU A 5 44.49 -24.49 22.56
N LEU A 6 43.16 -24.67 22.51
CA LEU A 6 42.23 -24.17 21.48
C LEU A 6 40.84 -24.78 21.79
N VAL A 7 39.97 -24.11 22.54
CA VAL A 7 39.11 -22.98 22.16
C VAL A 7 38.10 -23.35 21.07
N SER A 8 36.84 -23.35 21.51
CA SER A 8 35.64 -22.94 20.77
C SER A 8 35.19 -23.80 19.58
N LEU A 9 34.12 -24.56 19.80
CA LEU A 9 33.10 -24.75 18.78
C LEU A 9 31.72 -24.51 19.38
N ILE A 10 31.50 -23.29 19.89
CA ILE A 10 30.16 -22.74 20.00
C ILE A 10 29.90 -22.08 18.66
N MET A 11 29.10 -22.73 17.82
CA MET A 11 28.59 -22.13 16.59
C MET A 11 27.35 -21.31 16.97
N PRO A 12 27.41 -19.97 16.97
CA PRO A 12 26.20 -19.19 17.10
C PRO A 12 25.45 -19.32 15.76
N PHE A 13 24.31 -20.01 15.79
CA PHE A 13 23.29 -19.88 14.76
C PHE A 13 22.84 -18.42 14.75
N PHE A 14 23.43 -17.60 13.88
CA PHE A 14 22.86 -16.30 13.55
C PHE A 14 21.62 -16.53 12.70
N PHE A 15 20.48 -16.73 13.36
CA PHE A 15 19.18 -16.48 12.75
C PHE A 15 19.10 -14.97 12.47
N GLY A 16 19.46 -14.57 11.25
CA GLY A 16 19.19 -13.23 10.77
C GLY A 16 17.68 -13.06 10.62
N CYS A 17 17.07 -12.25 11.48
CA CYS A 17 15.75 -11.70 11.21
C CYS A 17 15.87 -10.84 9.94
N SER A 18 15.29 -11.29 8.83
CA SER A 18 15.03 -10.40 7.71
C SER A 18 14.05 -9.33 8.20
N ASP A 19 14.37 -8.07 7.93
CA ASP A 19 13.49 -6.95 8.21
C ASP A 19 12.16 -7.16 7.45
N ASN A 20 11.12 -7.58 8.17
CA ASN A 20 9.75 -7.70 7.65
C ASN A 20 9.08 -6.31 7.58
N GLY A 21 9.87 -5.26 7.35
CA GLY A 21 9.38 -3.91 7.13
C GLY A 21 8.39 -3.88 5.98
N PHE A 22 7.45 -2.94 6.04
CA PHE A 22 6.44 -2.67 5.01
C PHE A 22 7.09 -2.56 3.62
N ASN A 23 7.15 -3.67 2.89
CA ASN A 23 7.86 -3.78 1.62
C ASN A 23 6.88 -3.47 0.49
N ASN A 24 6.84 -2.19 0.13
CA ASN A 24 5.97 -1.66 -0.90
C ASN A 24 6.73 -1.35 -2.20
N LYS A 25 7.75 -2.16 -2.52
CA LYS A 25 8.53 -2.01 -3.75
C LYS A 25 7.75 -2.60 -4.92
N ASN A 26 7.36 -1.73 -5.85
CA ASN A 26 6.79 -2.09 -7.13
C ASN A 26 7.67 -1.48 -8.24
N PRO A 27 8.22 -2.29 -9.17
CA PRO A 27 9.12 -1.78 -10.21
C PRO A 27 8.43 -0.85 -11.21
N TYR A 28 7.11 -0.92 -11.32
CA TYR A 28 6.33 -0.12 -12.27
C TYR A 28 5.83 1.21 -11.70
N ILE A 29 5.81 1.34 -10.36
CA ILE A 29 5.27 2.51 -9.67
C ILE A 29 6.40 3.17 -8.85
N PRO A 30 6.94 4.32 -9.31
CA PRO A 30 7.99 5.05 -8.61
C PRO A 30 7.59 5.45 -7.18
N ASN A 31 8.58 5.64 -6.32
CA ASN A 31 8.37 6.13 -4.96
C ASN A 31 8.37 7.66 -4.95
N TYR A 32 7.21 8.25 -4.66
CA TYR A 32 7.06 9.68 -4.44
C TYR A 32 6.95 9.92 -2.93
N ALA A 33 7.72 10.88 -2.41
CA ALA A 33 7.56 11.31 -1.03
C ALA A 33 6.38 12.27 -0.94
N PHE A 34 5.41 11.98 -0.06
CA PHE A 34 4.26 12.85 0.16
C PHE A 34 3.66 12.64 1.54
N THR A 35 2.85 13.61 1.96
CA THR A 35 1.93 13.49 3.09
C THR A 35 0.64 14.20 2.72
N LEU A 36 -0.49 13.54 2.95
CA LEU A 36 -1.83 13.99 2.61
C LEU A 36 -2.71 13.88 3.84
N ASP A 37 -3.33 14.98 4.26
CA ASP A 37 -4.28 14.98 5.37
C ASP A 37 -5.71 15.15 4.82
N LEU A 38 -6.55 14.15 5.07
CA LEU A 38 -7.96 14.12 4.66
C LEU A 38 -8.84 14.34 5.89
N ASN A 39 -9.50 15.49 5.97
CA ASN A 39 -10.45 15.78 7.04
C ASN A 39 -11.82 15.18 6.72
N MET A 40 -12.22 14.14 7.45
CA MET A 40 -13.49 13.43 7.27
C MET A 40 -14.72 14.27 7.64
N ASN A 41 -14.57 15.45 8.25
CA ASN A 41 -15.68 16.38 8.46
C ASN A 41 -16.04 17.18 7.20
N LEU A 42 -15.17 17.19 6.19
CA LEU A 42 -15.46 17.83 4.92
C LEU A 42 -16.38 16.94 4.07
N PRO A 43 -17.38 17.51 3.36
CA PRO A 43 -18.30 16.72 2.53
C PRO A 43 -17.61 15.84 1.48
N ALA A 44 -16.43 16.23 1.00
CA ALA A 44 -15.66 15.46 0.04
C ALA A 44 -15.12 14.12 0.61
N TYR A 45 -14.96 14.03 1.93
CA TYR A 45 -14.33 12.89 2.61
C TYR A 45 -15.22 12.24 3.67
N SER A 46 -16.40 12.79 3.94
CA SER A 46 -17.32 12.28 4.96
C SER A 46 -17.79 10.86 4.68
N ILE A 47 -17.79 10.42 3.41
CA ILE A 47 -18.09 9.03 3.06
C ILE A 47 -17.09 8.03 3.67
N LEU A 48 -15.86 8.46 3.97
CA LEU A 48 -14.85 7.62 4.64
C LEU A 48 -15.19 7.35 6.11
N GLN A 49 -16.22 7.98 6.68
CA GLN A 49 -16.71 7.61 8.01
C GLN A 49 -17.49 6.30 8.00
N TYR A 50 -17.95 5.85 6.83
CA TYR A 50 -18.78 4.66 6.68
C TYR A 50 -17.96 3.51 6.06
N PRO A 51 -17.98 2.30 6.65
CA PRO A 51 -17.29 1.15 6.11
C PRO A 51 -17.64 0.86 4.65
N SER A 52 -16.70 0.26 3.92
CA SER A 52 -16.84 -0.13 2.51
C SER A 52 -16.99 1.03 1.53
N ASN A 53 -16.65 2.25 1.95
CA ASN A 53 -16.58 3.42 1.06
C ASN A 53 -15.13 3.77 0.75
N ALA A 54 -14.92 4.29 -0.46
CA ALA A 54 -13.63 4.76 -0.92
C ALA A 54 -13.71 6.17 -1.50
N VAL A 55 -12.63 6.92 -1.35
CA VAL A 55 -12.42 8.20 -2.02
C VAL A 55 -11.17 8.11 -2.89
N TYR A 56 -11.24 8.70 -4.07
CA TYR A 56 -10.08 8.99 -4.89
C TYR A 56 -9.58 10.42 -4.64
N TYR A 57 -8.29 10.57 -4.42
CA TYR A 57 -7.60 11.86 -4.34
C TYR A 57 -6.55 11.95 -5.44
N SER A 58 -6.64 12.98 -6.28
CA SER A 58 -5.65 13.27 -7.32
C SER A 58 -4.56 14.21 -6.80
N GLY A 59 -3.34 14.13 -7.35
CA GLY A 59 -2.27 15.10 -7.10
C GLY A 59 -1.10 14.63 -6.23
N VAL A 60 -1.19 13.42 -5.65
CA VAL A 60 -0.08 12.74 -4.95
C VAL A 60 0.04 11.29 -5.40
N GLY A 61 1.15 10.63 -5.07
CA GLY A 61 1.47 9.31 -5.61
C GLY A 61 1.77 9.35 -7.11
N ALA A 62 1.74 8.20 -7.77
CA ALA A 62 2.05 8.11 -9.20
C ALA A 62 0.87 8.54 -10.08
N LYS A 63 -0.36 8.17 -9.69
CA LYS A 63 -1.60 8.49 -10.43
C LYS A 63 -2.73 8.96 -9.53
N GLY A 64 -2.44 9.35 -8.29
CA GLY A 64 -3.44 9.58 -7.24
C GLY A 64 -3.48 8.44 -6.23
N ILE A 65 -4.39 8.55 -5.28
CA ILE A 65 -4.53 7.62 -4.16
C ILE A 65 -6.00 7.28 -3.97
N PHE A 66 -6.29 6.00 -3.77
CA PHE A 66 -7.57 5.54 -3.24
C PHE A 66 -7.45 5.33 -1.73
N VAL A 67 -8.30 5.98 -0.96
CA VAL A 67 -8.44 5.76 0.49
C VAL A 67 -9.74 5.04 0.74
N PHE A 68 -9.71 3.94 1.49
CA PHE A 68 -10.83 3.04 1.68
C PHE A 68 -11.02 2.71 3.17
N ASN A 69 -12.26 2.79 3.65
CA ASN A 69 -12.62 2.38 5.00
C ASN A 69 -12.94 0.87 5.03
N THR A 70 -12.12 0.08 5.73
CA THR A 70 -12.32 -1.37 5.85
C THR A 70 -13.32 -1.76 6.93
N GLY A 71 -13.78 -0.80 7.75
CA GLY A 71 -14.60 -1.00 8.95
C GLY A 71 -13.79 -1.22 10.23
N SER A 72 -12.59 -1.79 10.13
CA SER A 72 -11.63 -1.91 11.24
C SER A 72 -10.49 -0.89 11.17
N GLY A 73 -10.39 -0.16 10.07
CA GLY A 73 -9.34 0.82 9.81
C GLY A 73 -9.43 1.36 8.39
N TYR A 74 -8.29 1.78 7.86
CA TYR A 74 -8.20 2.41 6.55
C TYR A 74 -7.06 1.83 5.74
N ASN A 75 -7.34 1.52 4.48
CA ASN A 75 -6.34 1.22 3.48
C ASN A 75 -6.17 2.41 2.56
N ALA A 76 -4.93 2.68 2.15
CA ALA A 76 -4.64 3.62 1.09
C ALA A 76 -3.80 2.91 0.02
N PHE A 77 -4.14 3.09 -1.25
CA PHE A 77 -3.41 2.49 -2.38
C PHE A 77 -3.15 3.51 -3.47
N ASP A 78 -2.05 3.35 -4.20
CA ASP A 78 -1.82 4.12 -5.43
C ASP A 78 -2.88 3.80 -6.47
N ALA A 79 -3.31 4.82 -7.21
CA ALA A 79 -4.28 4.68 -8.28
C ALA A 79 -3.68 4.15 -9.60
N ALA A 80 -2.38 3.88 -9.66
CA ALA A 80 -1.73 3.28 -10.82
C ALA A 80 -1.90 1.76 -10.87
N CYS A 81 -2.09 1.20 -12.07
CA CYS A 81 -2.07 -0.24 -12.28
C CYS A 81 -0.71 -0.84 -11.84
N PRO A 82 -0.68 -1.84 -10.94
CA PRO A 82 0.56 -2.29 -10.32
C PRO A 82 1.41 -3.26 -11.15
N ASN A 83 0.92 -3.75 -12.29
CA ASN A 83 1.59 -4.80 -13.07
C ASN A 83 2.08 -4.33 -14.45
N GLN A 84 2.22 -3.02 -14.65
CA GLN A 84 2.61 -2.45 -15.94
C GLN A 84 3.13 -1.02 -15.80
N ALA A 85 3.95 -0.59 -16.74
CA ALA A 85 4.48 0.78 -16.78
C ALA A 85 3.35 1.83 -16.85
N LEU A 86 3.61 2.99 -16.24
CA LEU A 86 2.69 4.11 -16.25
C LEU A 86 2.40 4.58 -17.67
N SER A 87 1.11 4.72 -17.98
CA SER A 87 0.62 5.14 -19.29
C SER A 87 -0.64 5.98 -19.14
N THR A 88 -1.35 6.25 -20.25
CA THR A 88 -2.62 6.99 -20.24
C THR A 88 -3.77 6.16 -19.67
N CYS A 89 -3.78 4.84 -19.88
CA CYS A 89 -4.82 3.96 -19.34
C CYS A 89 -4.52 3.50 -17.89
N SER A 90 -3.33 3.78 -17.36
CA SER A 90 -2.86 3.16 -16.12
C SER A 90 -3.49 3.73 -14.85
N THR A 91 -4.33 4.76 -14.95
CA THR A 91 -5.13 5.25 -13.81
C THR A 91 -6.35 4.35 -13.65
N MET A 92 -6.43 3.66 -12.51
CA MET A 92 -7.54 2.78 -12.19
C MET A 92 -8.81 3.56 -11.88
N THR A 93 -9.95 2.90 -12.00
CA THR A 93 -11.27 3.48 -11.72
C THR A 93 -11.94 2.74 -10.56
N LEU A 94 -12.65 3.48 -9.70
CA LEU A 94 -13.36 2.89 -8.56
C LEU A 94 -14.59 2.11 -9.03
N LYS A 95 -14.72 0.86 -8.57
CA LYS A 95 -15.85 -0.03 -8.86
C LYS A 95 -16.34 -0.66 -7.55
N GLY A 96 -17.10 0.12 -6.79
CA GLY A 96 -17.59 -0.29 -5.46
C GLY A 96 -16.44 -0.47 -4.46
N ILE A 97 -16.25 -1.69 -3.98
CA ILE A 97 -15.17 -2.07 -3.05
C ILE A 97 -13.88 -2.51 -3.74
N ASN A 98 -13.85 -2.43 -5.08
CA ASN A 98 -12.70 -2.79 -5.91
C ASN A 98 -12.26 -1.59 -6.75
N VAL A 99 -11.07 -1.69 -7.35
CA VAL A 99 -10.59 -0.79 -8.40
C VAL A 99 -10.28 -1.59 -9.66
N LEU A 100 -10.64 -1.03 -10.81
CA LEU A 100 -10.44 -1.64 -12.12
C LEU A 100 -9.29 -0.94 -12.85
N CYS A 101 -8.30 -1.71 -13.26
CA CYS A 101 -7.27 -1.23 -14.18
C CYS A 101 -7.81 -1.21 -15.61
N SER A 102 -7.84 -0.03 -16.23
CA SER A 102 -8.41 0.14 -17.57
C SER A 102 -7.55 -0.46 -18.69
N CYS A 103 -6.28 -0.76 -18.43
CA CYS A 103 -5.37 -1.30 -19.45
C CYS A 103 -5.49 -2.80 -19.65
N ASP A 104 -5.65 -3.57 -18.57
CA ASP A 104 -5.68 -5.04 -18.59
C ASP A 104 -6.99 -5.62 -18.04
N SER A 105 -7.95 -4.75 -17.70
CA SER A 105 -9.25 -5.08 -17.12
C SER A 105 -9.17 -5.88 -15.81
N LYS A 106 -8.04 -5.87 -15.12
CA LYS A 106 -7.91 -6.53 -13.82
C LYS A 106 -8.57 -5.70 -12.72
N GLU A 107 -9.30 -6.39 -11.87
CA GLU A 107 -9.89 -5.81 -10.67
C GLU A 107 -9.06 -6.16 -9.44
N TYR A 108 -8.90 -5.18 -8.55
CA TYR A 108 -8.17 -5.33 -7.29
C TYR A 108 -9.07 -4.96 -6.13
N SER A 109 -9.04 -5.75 -5.06
CA SER A 109 -9.85 -5.48 -3.87
C SER A 109 -9.24 -4.37 -3.01
N LEU A 110 -10.04 -3.39 -2.60
CA LEU A 110 -9.58 -2.36 -1.66
C LEU A 110 -9.50 -2.87 -0.21
N PHE A 111 -10.04 -4.06 0.09
CA PHE A 111 -9.83 -4.70 1.38
C PHE A 111 -8.42 -5.30 1.52
N THR A 112 -7.91 -5.91 0.45
CA THR A 112 -6.68 -6.73 0.51
C THR A 112 -5.55 -6.25 -0.39
N GLY A 113 -5.83 -5.36 -1.34
CA GLY A 113 -4.92 -4.95 -2.41
C GLY A 113 -4.68 -6.00 -3.48
N GLN A 114 -5.29 -7.19 -3.38
CA GLN A 114 -5.02 -8.32 -4.28
C GLN A 114 -5.88 -8.26 -5.54
N ALA A 115 -5.30 -8.72 -6.66
CA ALA A 115 -6.02 -8.88 -7.92
C ALA A 115 -6.98 -10.07 -7.88
N GLN A 116 -8.18 -9.90 -8.41
CA GLN A 116 -9.07 -11.02 -8.72
C GLN A 116 -8.42 -11.91 -9.79
N GLY A 117 -8.34 -13.22 -9.53
CA GLY A 117 -7.66 -14.16 -10.42
C GLY A 117 -6.13 -14.11 -10.38
N GLY A 118 -5.54 -13.26 -9.53
CA GLY A 118 -4.10 -13.20 -9.29
C GLY A 118 -3.32 -12.27 -10.23
N ALA A 119 -2.26 -11.69 -9.68
CA ALA A 119 -1.29 -10.89 -10.41
C ALA A 119 0.07 -10.95 -9.70
N GLN A 120 1.14 -10.59 -10.40
CA GLN A 120 2.50 -10.63 -9.83
C GLN A 120 2.65 -9.64 -8.67
N TYR A 121 2.10 -8.43 -8.82
CA TYR A 121 2.14 -7.39 -7.81
C TYR A 121 0.72 -7.02 -7.36
N PRO A 122 0.48 -6.93 -6.04
CA PRO A 122 -0.74 -6.31 -5.52
C PRO A 122 -0.68 -4.78 -5.71
N LEU A 123 -1.77 -4.11 -5.35
CA LEU A 123 -1.80 -2.66 -5.26
C LEU A 123 -0.67 -2.15 -4.36
N LYS A 124 -0.04 -1.05 -4.79
CA LYS A 124 0.97 -0.36 -4.00
C LYS A 124 0.28 0.34 -2.82
N GLN A 125 0.54 -0.12 -1.60
CA GLN A 125 -0.14 0.36 -0.39
C GLN A 125 0.59 1.53 0.24
N TYR A 126 -0.12 2.53 0.73
CA TYR A 126 0.43 3.64 1.51
C TYR A 126 0.08 3.50 2.99
N ARG A 127 0.87 4.15 3.84
CA ARG A 127 0.62 4.17 5.28
C ARG A 127 -0.52 5.11 5.59
N VAL A 128 -1.34 4.74 6.57
CA VAL A 128 -2.45 5.56 7.05
C VAL A 128 -2.35 5.70 8.56
N GLU A 129 -2.52 6.92 9.05
CA GLU A 129 -2.62 7.27 10.46
C GLU A 129 -3.93 8.02 10.71
N VAL A 130 -4.65 7.64 11.77
CA VAL A 130 -5.94 8.24 12.13
C VAL A 130 -5.74 9.18 13.30
N ASN A 131 -5.89 10.48 13.07
CA ASN A 131 -5.75 11.55 14.06
C ASN A 131 -7.11 12.21 14.32
N GLY A 132 -7.96 11.53 15.11
CA GLY A 132 -9.35 11.95 15.30
C GLY A 132 -10.13 11.89 13.99
N ASN A 133 -10.57 13.04 13.47
CA ASN A 133 -11.32 13.14 12.22
C ASN A 133 -10.41 13.37 10.99
N VAL A 134 -9.09 13.42 11.18
CA VAL A 134 -8.12 13.60 10.08
C VAL A 134 -7.43 12.27 9.80
N LEU A 135 -7.53 11.80 8.56
CA LEU A 135 -6.75 10.67 8.04
C LEU A 135 -5.50 11.19 7.37
N ARG A 136 -4.33 10.86 7.90
CA ARG A 136 -3.05 11.16 7.30
C ARG A 136 -2.57 9.97 6.48
N VAL A 137 -2.26 10.20 5.21
CA VAL A 137 -1.73 9.21 4.27
C VAL A 137 -0.34 9.63 3.82
N TYR A 138 0.62 8.69 3.84
CA TYR A 138 2.01 8.97 3.50
C TYR A 138 2.73 7.74 2.94
N ASN A 139 3.83 7.98 2.22
CA ASN A 139 4.73 6.96 1.69
C ASN A 139 6.00 6.87 2.52
#